data_AF-A0A6P0MBQ5-F1
#
_entry.id   AF-A0A6P0MBQ5-F1
#
_cell.length_a   1.000
_cell.length_b   1.000
_cell.length_c   1.000
_cell.angle_alpha   90.00
_cell.angle_beta   90.00
_cell.angle_gamma   90.00
#
_symmetry.space_group_name_H-M   'P 1'
#
loop_
_entity.id
_entity.type
_entity.pdbx_description
1 polymer ?
#
loop_
_entity_poly.entity_id
_entity_poly.type
_entity_poly.pdbx_seq_one_letter_code
_entity_poly.pdbx_strand_id
1 'polypeptide(L)' 'MPVVSLAEMLESGVHFGHQTRRWNPKMDPYIYTARNGVHIIDLVQTAQLMEDAYQ' A
#
# COMPACT_ATOMS: atom_id res chain seq x y z
N MET A 1 -18.07 4.27 -3.79
CA MET A 1 -17.85 5.55 -3.07
C MET A 1 -16.57 5.34 -2.30
N PRO A 2 -15.49 6.09 -2.56
CA PRO A 2 -14.28 5.91 -1.77
C PRO A 2 -14.62 6.39 -0.36
N VAL A 3 -14.80 5.43 0.56
CA VAL A 3 -15.14 5.69 1.96
C VAL A 3 -13.99 6.45 2.65
N VAL A 4 -12.79 6.40 2.09
CA VAL A 4 -11.54 6.93 2.66
C VAL A 4 -10.72 7.65 1.59
N SER A 5 -10.18 8.82 1.92
CA SER A 5 -9.30 9.61 1.05
C SER A 5 -7.84 9.13 1.10
N LEU A 6 -7.05 9.43 0.06
CA LEU A 6 -5.62 9.11 0.02
C LEU A 6 -4.84 9.78 1.17
N ALA A 7 -5.25 10.99 1.56
CA ALA A 7 -4.65 11.72 2.67
C ALA A 7 -4.84 10.98 4.01
N GLU A 8 -6.05 10.50 4.27
CA GLU A 8 -6.35 9.70 5.48
C GLU A 8 -5.56 8.39 5.51
N MET A 9 -5.37 7.73 4.37
CA MET A 9 -4.51 6.52 4.26
C MET A 9 -3.05 6.84 4.56
N LEU A 10 -2.57 8.01 4.12
CA LEU A 10 -1.20 8.45 4.40
C LEU A 10 -1.01 8.75 5.90
N GLU A 11 -1.92 9.51 6.50
CA GLU A 11 -1.89 9.90 7.91
C GLU A 11 -2.04 8.71 8.86
N SER A 12 -2.86 7.73 8.51
CA SER A 12 -3.04 6.48 9.27
C SER A 12 -1.87 5.49 9.13
N GLY A 13 -0.95 5.72 8.18
CA GLY A 13 0.25 4.91 8.02
C GLY A 13 0.02 3.53 7.38
N VAL A 14 -1.07 3.31 6.66
CA VAL A 14 -1.39 1.98 6.07
C VAL A 14 -0.44 1.57 4.93
N HIS A 15 0.37 2.50 4.42
CA HIS A 15 1.36 2.27 3.37
C HIS A 15 2.63 1.56 3.87
N PHE A 16 2.83 1.42 5.18
CA PHE A 16 3.99 0.72 5.71
C PHE A 16 3.83 -0.80 5.59
N GLY A 17 4.68 -1.41 4.77
CA GLY A 17 4.78 -2.84 4.62
C GLY A 17 5.76 -3.49 5.60
N HIS A 18 6.21 -4.69 5.25
CA HIS A 18 7.19 -5.44 6.02
C HIS A 18 8.62 -5.01 5.72
N GLN A 19 9.57 -5.49 6.54
CA GLN A 19 11.00 -5.36 6.25
C GLN A 19 11.36 -6.05 4.94
N THR A 20 12.29 -5.47 4.18
CA THR A 20 12.84 -5.98 2.90
C THR A 20 13.40 -7.40 2.96
N ARG A 21 13.72 -7.91 4.15
CA ARG A 21 14.18 -9.30 4.36
C ARG A 21 13.03 -10.31 4.46
N ARG A 22 11.82 -9.87 4.80
CA ARG A 22 10.65 -10.71 5.08
C ARG A 22 9.48 -10.26 4.21
N TRP A 23 9.62 -10.43 2.91
CA TRP A 23 8.58 -10.10 1.93
C TRP A 23 8.34 -11.28 0.97
N ASN A 24 7.18 -11.26 0.31
CA ASN A 24 6.83 -12.24 -0.71
C ASN A 24 7.07 -11.61 -2.09
N PRO A 25 7.88 -12.21 -2.98
CA PRO A 25 8.17 -11.69 -4.33
C PRO A 25 6.92 -11.39 -5.17
N LYS A 26 5.79 -12.07 -4.91
CA LYS A 26 4.52 -11.77 -5.58
C LYS A 26 3.94 -10.39 -5.25
N MET A 27 4.45 -9.73 -4.21
CA MET A 27 4.04 -8.37 -3.83
C MET A 27 4.76 -7.27 -4.62
N ASP A 28 5.74 -7.61 -5.46
CA ASP A 28 6.53 -6.64 -6.24
C ASP A 28 5.67 -5.62 -7.01
N PRO A 29 4.57 -6.03 -7.69
CA PRO A 29 3.71 -5.08 -8.43
C PRO A 29 2.92 -4.11 -7.54
N TYR A 30 2.90 -4.32 -6.22
CA TYR A 30 2.18 -3.49 -5.24
C TYR A 30 3.10 -2.63 -4.37
N ILE A 31 4.41 -2.84 -4.48
CA ILE A 31 5.42 -2.11 -3.71
C ILE A 31 5.86 -0.90 -4.52
N TYR A 32 5.63 0.30 -3.98
CA TYR A 32 6.09 1.54 -4.59
C TYR A 32 7.60 1.70 -4.48
N THR A 33 8.16 1.50 -3.28
CA THR A 33 9.60 1.59 -3.03
C THR A 33 9.97 0.92 -1.70
N ALA A 34 11.25 0.91 -1.35
CA ALA A 34 11.71 0.57 0.00
C ALA A 34 12.57 1.71 0.56
N ARG A 35 12.31 2.12 1.81
CA ARG A 35 13.12 3.13 2.53
C ARG A 35 13.46 2.61 3.92
N ASN A 36 14.71 2.81 4.33
CA ASN A 36 15.21 2.35 5.64
C ASN A 36 14.91 0.86 5.91
N GLY A 37 14.95 0.03 4.88
CA GLY A 37 14.71 -1.40 4.98
C GLY A 37 13.24 -1.82 5.13
N VAL A 38 12.27 -0.91 5.00
CA VAL A 38 10.82 -1.18 5.03
C VAL A 38 10.22 -0.93 3.64
N HIS A 39 9.36 -1.85 3.18
CA HIS A 39 8.61 -1.65 1.94
C HIS A 39 7.49 -0.63 2.12
N ILE A 40 7.32 0.23 1.13
CA ILE A 40 6.23 1.21 1.04
C ILE A 40 5.28 0.72 -0.05
N ILE A 41 4.02 0.52 0.31
CA ILE A 41 2.94 0.06 -0.58
C ILE A 41 2.37 1.25 -1.35
N ASP A 42 2.01 1.05 -2.61
CA ASP A 42 1.39 2.07 -3.45
C ASP A 42 -0.07 2.34 -3.02
N LEU A 43 -0.32 3.51 -2.43
CA LEU A 43 -1.65 3.92 -2.00
C LEU A 43 -2.60 4.25 -3.15
N VAL A 44 -2.08 4.69 -4.31
CA VAL A 44 -2.91 5.00 -5.49
C VAL A 44 -3.48 3.70 -6.04
N GLN A 45 -2.63 2.69 -6.20
CA GLN A 45 -3.07 1.36 -6.61
C GLN A 45 -4.00 0.74 -5.57
N THR A 46 -3.70 0.90 -4.27
CA THR A 46 -4.56 0.42 -3.17
C THR A 46 -5.95 1.05 -3.23
N ALA A 47 -6.07 2.35 -3.49
CA ALA A 47 -7.36 3.02 -3.59
C ALA A 47 -8.21 2.49 -4.78
N GLN A 48 -7.57 2.22 -5.92
CA GLN A 48 -8.23 1.63 -7.08
C GLN A 48 -8.74 0.21 -6.77
N LEU A 49 -7.88 -0.65 -6.23
CA LEU A 49 -8.22 -2.04 -5.87
C LEU A 49 -9.24 -2.12 -4.74
N MET A 50 -9.28 -1.12 -3.86
CA MET A 50 -10.29 -1.03 -2.80
C MET A 50 -11.69 -0.80 -3.36
N GLU A 51 -11.85 0.08 -4.36
CA GLU A 51 -13.16 0.28 -5.01
C GLU A 51 -13.59 -1.00 -5.75
N ASP A 52 -12.67 -1.68 -6.43
CA ASP A 52 -12.94 -2.97 -7.10
C ASP A 52 -13.38 -4.06 -6.11
N ALA A 53 -12.77 -4.11 -4.93
CA ALA A 53 -13.10 -5.09 -3.89
C ALA A 53 -14.38 -4.76 -3.11
N TYR A 54 -14.86 -3.52 -3.17
CA TYR A 54 -16.08 -3.06 -2.49
C TYR A 54 -17.35 -3.35 -3.28
N GLN A 55 -17.22 -3.60 -4.60
CA GLN A 55 -18.30 -4.06 -5.47
C GLN A 55 -18.63 -5.54 -5.22
#